data_AF-A0A8D5ZK98-F1
#
_entry.id   AF-A0A8D5ZK98-F1
#
_cell.length_a   1.000
_cell.length_b   1.000
_cell.length_c   1.000
_cell.angle_alpha   90.00
_cell.angle_beta   90.00
_cell.angle_gamma   90.00
#
_symmetry.space_group_name_H-M   'P 1'
#
loop_
_entity.id
_entity.type
_entity.pdbx_description
1 polymer ?
#
loop_
_entity_poly.entity_id
_entity_poly.type
_entity_poly.pdbx_seq_one_letter_code
_entity_poly.pdbx_strand_id
1 'polypeptide(L)'
;MHNTDCRITTVEIRGALGNWIYLELADSSGSTLRAKVKKNGCFHWEIYMEERVWMGDRPIVGWVLKKHEHWKRRAVRKAKTLLDQKWRELHTVNPQQPA
;
A
#
# COMPACT_ATOMS: atom_id res chain seq x y z
N MET A 1 -19.93 15.76 -6.79
CA MET A 1 -18.61 15.14 -6.67
C MET A 1 -18.43 14.71 -5.22
N HIS A 2 -18.59 13.42 -4.91
CA HIS A 2 -18.31 12.94 -3.56
C HIS A 2 -16.79 12.94 -3.36
N ASN A 3 -16.31 13.82 -2.49
CA ASN A 3 -14.96 13.77 -1.97
C ASN A 3 -14.91 12.57 -1.04
N THR A 4 -14.57 11.39 -1.56
CA THR A 4 -14.38 10.20 -0.73
C THR A 4 -13.11 10.45 0.08
N ASP A 5 -13.27 10.94 1.30
CA ASP A 5 -12.20 11.20 2.27
C ASP A 5 -11.47 9.88 2.60
N CYS A 6 -10.56 9.46 1.71
CA CYS A 6 -9.73 8.29 1.93
C CYS A 6 -8.63 8.68 2.91
N ARG A 7 -8.70 8.17 4.14
CA ARG A 7 -7.68 8.38 5.16
C ARG A 7 -6.78 7.16 5.24
N ILE A 8 -5.46 7.38 5.17
CA ILE A 8 -4.50 6.31 5.41
C ILE A 8 -4.38 6.08 6.91
N THR A 9 -4.89 4.95 7.38
CA THR A 9 -4.65 4.43 8.73
C THR A 9 -3.25 3.83 8.80
N THR A 10 -2.54 4.06 9.89
CA THR A 10 -1.18 3.53 10.10
C THR A 10 -1.11 2.85 11.46
N VAL A 11 -0.71 1.57 11.48
CA VAL A 11 -0.52 0.78 12.70
C VAL A 11 0.93 0.33 12.75
N GLU A 12 1.63 0.62 13.85
CA GLU A 12 2.99 0.13 14.08
C GLU A 12 2.99 -0.99 15.12
N ILE A 13 3.54 -2.14 14.76
CA ILE A 13 3.73 -3.29 15.63
C ILE A 13 5.23 -3.46 15.87
N ARG A 14 5.64 -3.45 17.13
CA ARG A 14 7.02 -3.68 17.56
C ARG A 14 7.07 -4.93 18.42
N GLY A 15 8.02 -5.82 18.16
CA GLY A 15 8.21 -7.02 18.97
C GLY A 15 9.48 -7.77 18.62
N ALA A 16 9.67 -8.93 19.26
CA ALA A 16 10.83 -9.80 19.02
C ALA A 16 10.95 -10.25 17.55
N LEU A 17 9.83 -10.33 16.83
CA LEU A 17 9.76 -10.71 15.40
C LEU A 17 10.02 -9.54 14.44
N GLY A 18 10.46 -8.38 14.95
CA GLY A 18 10.83 -7.20 14.17
C GLY A 18 9.82 -6.06 14.26
N ASN A 19 10.11 -4.99 13.53
CA ASN A 19 9.27 -3.79 13.46
C ASN A 19 8.50 -3.78 12.14
N TRP A 20 7.17 -3.78 12.24
CA TRP A 20 6.26 -3.72 11.11
C TRP A 20 5.39 -2.47 11.21
N ILE A 21 5.14 -1.84 10.07
CA ILE A 21 4.23 -0.70 9.95
C ILE A 21 3.23 -1.08 8.87
N TYR A 22 1.99 -1.29 9.27
CA TYR A 22 0.88 -1.54 8.35
C TYR A 22 0.23 -0.22 8.01
N LEU A 23 -0.01 -0.01 6.72
CA LEU A 23 -0.73 1.13 6.20
C LEU A 23 -1.93 0.61 5.44
N GLU A 24 -3.09 1.17 5.71
CA GLU A 24 -4.33 0.82 5.02
C GLU A 24 -4.98 2.12 4.53
N LEU A 25 -5.34 2.12 3.26
CA LEU A 25 -6.19 3.12 2.64
C LEU A 25 -7.50 2.43 2.32
N ALA A 26 -8.58 2.84 2.98
CA ALA A 26 -9.92 2.29 2.81
C ALA A 26 -10.87 3.40 2.37
N ASP A 27 -11.86 3.04 1.54
CA ASP A 27 -12.99 3.92 1.26
C ASP A 27 -14.27 3.47 1.97
N SER A 28 -15.32 4.26 1.80
CA SER A 28 -16.67 3.95 2.29
C SER A 28 -17.35 2.79 1.54
N SER A 29 -16.79 2.32 0.42
CA SER A 29 -17.33 1.20 -0.36
C SER A 29 -16.81 -0.17 0.10
N GLY A 30 -15.84 -0.18 1.02
CA GLY A 30 -15.17 -1.39 1.50
C GLY A 30 -13.96 -1.81 0.65
N SER A 31 -13.58 -1.00 -0.35
CA SER A 31 -12.34 -1.19 -1.11
C SER A 31 -11.16 -0.80 -0.23
N THR A 32 -10.22 -1.74 -0.05
CA THR A 32 -9.03 -1.54 0.77
C THR A 32 -7.76 -1.74 -0.05
N LEU A 33 -6.82 -0.82 0.11
CA LEU A 33 -5.44 -0.96 -0.34
C LEU A 33 -4.52 -1.00 0.86
N ARG A 34 -3.60 -1.96 0.86
CA ARG A 34 -2.70 -2.17 1.98
C ARG A 34 -1.25 -2.10 1.56
N ALA A 35 -0.44 -1.54 2.44
CA ALA A 35 1.00 -1.61 2.38
C ALA A 35 1.53 -2.08 3.74
N LYS A 36 2.68 -2.75 3.72
CA LYS A 36 3.43 -3.04 4.93
C LYS A 36 4.87 -2.61 4.75
N VAL A 37 5.41 -1.96 5.77
CA VAL A 37 6.81 -1.58 5.84
C VAL A 37 7.47 -2.42 6.91
N LYS A 38 8.51 -3.16 6.54
CA LYS A 38 9.25 -4.07 7.42
C LYS A 38 10.64 -3.51 7.68
N LYS A 39 11.08 -3.49 8.93
CA LYS A 39 12.50 -3.26 9.23
C LYS A 39 13.30 -4.54 8.92
N ASN A 40 14.28 -4.45 8.04
CA ASN A 40 15.18 -5.53 7.65
C ASN A 40 16.65 -5.16 7.95
N GLY A 41 16.99 -4.98 9.24
CA GLY A 41 18.32 -4.53 9.70
C GLY A 41 18.32 -3.12 10.30
N CYS A 42 19.50 -2.59 10.67
CA CYS A 42 19.62 -1.33 11.41
C CYS A 42 19.09 -0.10 10.63
N PHE A 43 19.37 -0.03 9.34
CA PHE A 43 19.01 1.09 8.45
C PHE A 43 18.45 0.61 7.12
N HIS A 44 17.65 -0.45 7.14
CA HIS A 44 17.01 -0.97 5.93
C HIS A 44 15.55 -1.26 6.22
N TRP A 45 14.68 -0.68 5.41
CA TRP A 45 13.24 -0.81 5.47
C TRP A 45 12.72 -1.24 4.11
N GLU A 46 11.93 -2.31 4.09
CA GLU A 46 11.32 -2.87 2.89
C GLU A 46 9.87 -2.43 2.83
N ILE A 47 9.43 -1.96 1.65
CA ILE A 47 8.06 -1.54 1.41
C ILE A 47 7.39 -2.59 0.52
N TYR A 48 6.34 -3.21 1.02
CA TYR A 48 5.51 -4.15 0.29
C TYR A 48 4.12 -3.57 0.08
N MET A 49 3.53 -3.83 -1.08
CA MET A 49 2.13 -3.51 -1.41
C MET A 49 1.34 -4.81 -1.56
N GLU A 50 0.09 -4.78 -1.12
CA GLU A 50 -0.86 -5.85 -1.41
C GLU A 50 -1.35 -5.71 -2.84
N GLU A 51 -1.14 -6.74 -3.67
CA GLU A 51 -1.50 -6.73 -5.08
C GLU A 51 -2.10 -8.07 -5.50
N ARG A 52 -2.94 -8.04 -6.55
CA ARG A 52 -3.35 -9.27 -7.26
C ARG A 52 -2.20 -9.74 -8.13
N VAL A 53 -1.72 -10.95 -7.87
CA VAL A 53 -0.66 -11.62 -8.62
C VAL A 53 -1.27 -12.86 -9.26
N TRP A 54 -0.88 -13.15 -10.50
CA TRP A 54 -1.30 -14.37 -11.20
C TRP A 54 -0.35 -15.51 -10.85
N MET A 55 -0.89 -16.62 -10.36
CA MET A 55 -0.16 -17.86 -10.10
C MET A 55 -0.77 -18.95 -10.99
N GLY A 56 -0.14 -19.18 -12.15
CA GLY A 56 -0.79 -19.89 -13.26
C GLY A 56 -2.04 -19.15 -13.71
N ASP A 57 -3.16 -19.87 -13.84
CA ASP A 57 -4.43 -19.31 -14.29
C ASP A 57 -5.31 -18.74 -13.16
N ARG A 58 -4.78 -18.62 -11.94
CA ARG A 58 -5.54 -18.14 -10.77
C ARG A 58 -4.99 -16.81 -10.24
N PRO A 59 -5.85 -15.77 -10.08
CA PRO A 59 -5.44 -14.56 -9.40
C PRO A 59 -5.45 -14.80 -7.88
N ILE A 60 -4.34 -14.51 -7.22
CA ILE A 60 -4.20 -14.53 -5.76
C ILE A 60 -3.86 -13.13 -5.26
N VAL A 61 -4.16 -12.83 -4.00
CA VAL A 61 -3.72 -11.60 -3.33
C VAL A 61 -2.43 -11.89 -2.59
N GLY A 62 -1.38 -11.13 -2.90
CA GLY A 62 -0.04 -11.34 -2.35
C GLY A 62 0.67 -10.03 -2.00
N TRP A 63 1.75 -10.16 -1.24
CA TRP A 63 2.60 -9.02 -0.86
C TRP A 63 3.76 -8.90 -1.83
N VAL A 64 3.76 -7.85 -2.64
CA VAL A 64 4.80 -7.58 -3.63
C VAL A 64 5.77 -6.55 -3.08
N LEU A 65 7.06 -6.88 -3.04
CA LEU A 65 8.12 -5.94 -2.68
C LEU A 65 8.21 -4.85 -3.75
N LYS A 66 8.09 -3.59 -3.35
CA LYS A 66 8.16 -2.44 -4.27
C LYS A 66 9.45 -1.66 -4.15
N LYS A 67 9.99 -1.52 -2.94
CA LYS A 67 11.16 -0.65 -2.71
C LYS A 67 11.86 -0.92 -1.40
N HIS A 68 13.11 -0.47 -1.33
CA HIS A 68 13.92 -0.40 -0.12
C HIS A 68 14.23 1.04 0.23
N GLU A 69 14.23 1.37 1.52
CA GLU A 69 14.61 2.68 2.03
C GLU A 69 15.50 2.57 3.26
N HIS A 70 16.44 3.51 3.41
CA HIS A 70 17.34 3.49 4.56
C HIS A 70 16.69 3.94 5.87
N TRP A 71 15.73 4.86 5.76
CA TRP A 71 15.16 5.56 6.91
C TRP A 71 13.67 5.26 7.05
N LYS A 72 13.24 4.91 8.27
CA LYS A 72 11.82 4.65 8.61
C LYS A 72 10.90 5.74 8.06
N ARG A 73 11.21 7.02 8.32
CA ARG A 73 10.39 8.16 7.89
C ARG A 73 10.24 8.21 6.37
N ARG A 74 11.31 7.93 5.61
CA ARG A 74 11.27 7.87 4.15
C ARG A 74 10.48 6.66 3.66
N ALA A 75 10.66 5.51 4.31
CA ALA A 75 9.93 4.28 4.00
C ALA A 75 8.42 4.46 4.15
N VAL A 76 7.98 4.98 5.30
CA VAL A 76 6.56 5.28 5.56
C VAL A 76 6.01 6.31 4.58
N ARG A 77 6.75 7.40 4.33
CA ARG A 77 6.30 8.43 3.37
C ARG A 77 6.12 7.83 1.97
N LYS A 78 7.07 7.03 1.49
CA LYS A 78 6.99 6.39 0.18
C LYS A 78 5.88 5.34 0.12
N ALA A 79 5.66 4.57 1.18
CA ALA A 79 4.53 3.63 1.25
C ALA A 79 3.18 4.35 1.12
N LYS A 80 3.00 5.50 1.80
CA LYS A 80 1.81 6.35 1.64
C LYS A 80 1.64 6.84 0.21
N THR A 81 2.71 7.35 -0.40
CA THR A 81 2.68 7.80 -1.80
C THR A 81 2.33 6.66 -2.76
N LEU A 82 2.85 5.45 -2.54
CA LEU A 82 2.51 4.28 -3.37
C LEU A 82 1.05 3.88 -3.22
N LEU A 83 0.50 3.93 -1.99
CA LEU A 83 -0.93 3.71 -1.76
C LEU A 83 -1.79 4.75 -2.48
N ASP A 84 -1.46 6.03 -2.35
CA ASP A 84 -2.19 7.11 -3.01
C ASP A 84 -2.12 6.99 -4.55
N GLN A 85 -0.94 6.66 -5.09
CA GLN A 85 -0.77 6.43 -6.53
C GLN A 85 -1.62 5.25 -7.00
N LYS A 86 -1.56 4.12 -6.30
CA LYS A 86 -2.32 2.93 -6.67
C LYS A 86 -3.83 3.16 -6.55
N TRP A 87 -4.25 3.91 -5.53
CA TRP A 87 -5.63 4.33 -5.37
C TRP A 87 -6.10 5.16 -6.57
N ARG A 88 -5.31 6.16 -6.97
CA ARG A 88 -5.61 6.94 -8.17
C ARG A 88 -5.63 6.07 -9.41
N GLU A 89 -4.67 5.17 -9.63
CA GLU A 89 -4.71 4.26 -10.79
C GLU A 89 -6.02 3.48 -10.88
N LEU A 90 -6.52 2.96 -9.76
CA LEU A 90 -7.80 2.25 -9.70
C LEU A 90 -9.01 3.15 -9.97
N HIS A 91 -8.94 4.43 -9.60
CA HIS A 91 -10.04 5.39 -9.72
C HIS A 91 -9.91 6.38 -10.90
N THR A 92 -8.78 6.37 -11.62
CA THR A 92 -8.52 7.22 -12.81
C THR A 92 -8.95 6.53 -14.11
N VAL A 93 -9.41 5.28 -14.04
CA VAL A 93 -10.29 4.69 -15.05
C VAL A 93 -11.69 5.23 -14.73
N ASN A 94 -12.24 6.31 -15.31
CA ASN A 94 -12.26 6.78 -16.70
C ASN A 94 -12.93 8.18 -16.75
N PRO A 95 -12.40 9.17 -17.50
CA PRO A 95 -13.29 10.18 -18.08
C PRO A 95 -12.89 10.55 -19.52
N GLN A 96 -13.35 9.78 -20.51
CA GLN A 96 -13.74 10.22 -21.88
C GLN A 96 -14.19 8.97 -22.68
N GLN A 97 -15.49 8.66 -22.76
CA GLN A 97 -16.51 9.17 -23.73
C GLN A 97 -16.36 8.58 -25.15
N PRO A 98 -17.41 8.58 -26.01
CA PRO A 98 -18.87 8.49 -25.79
C PRO A 98 -19.61 7.57 -26.81
N ALA A 99 -20.94 7.50 -26.62
CA ALA A 99 -22.02 7.03 -27.51
C ALA A 99 -22.21 5.52 -27.68
#